data_AF-A0A974YN37-F1
#
_entry.id   AF-A0A974YN37-F1
#
_cell.length_a   1.000
_cell.length_b   1.000
_cell.length_c   1.000
_cell.angle_alpha   90.00
_cell.angle_beta   90.00
_cell.angle_gamma   90.00
#
_symmetry.space_group_name_H-M   'P 1'
#
loop_
_entity.id
_entity.type
_entity.pdbx_description
1 polymer ?
#
loop_
_entity_poly.entity_id
_entity_poly.type
_entity_poly.pdbx_seq_one_letter_code
_entity_poly.pdbx_strand_id
1 'polypeptide(L)'
;MAETASIAKTVASLARPGMKPKELISAVRTGHSEATKKDIARAAFYAVILASEQKSKRVEELHGIAIETRNSSDDSALNDH
;
A
#
# COMPACT_ATOMS: atom_id res chain seq x y z
N MET A 1 -17.51 -3.45 9.13
CA MET A 1 -16.29 -2.84 8.55
C MET A 1 -15.15 -2.70 9.57
N ALA A 2 -15.42 -2.44 10.87
CA ALA A 2 -14.36 -2.26 11.89
C ALA A 2 -13.47 -3.50 12.14
N GLU A 3 -14.02 -4.71 12.11
CA GLU A 3 -13.25 -5.94 12.38
C GLU A 3 -12.19 -6.24 11.31
N THR A 4 -12.52 -6.06 10.03
CA THR A 4 -11.56 -6.30 8.94
C THR A 4 -10.38 -5.34 9.01
N ALA A 5 -10.61 -4.07 9.41
CA ALA A 5 -9.53 -3.10 9.60
C ALA A 5 -8.62 -3.46 10.78
N SER A 6 -9.20 -3.96 11.88
CA SER A 6 -8.44 -4.43 13.05
C SER A 6 -7.55 -5.64 12.72
N ILE A 7 -8.11 -6.62 12.00
CA ILE A 7 -7.36 -7.77 11.50
C ILE A 7 -6.28 -7.30 10.52
N ALA A 8 -6.58 -6.35 9.64
CA ALA A 8 -5.62 -5.84 8.64
C ALA A 8 -4.42 -5.14 9.29
N LYS A 9 -4.66 -4.33 10.34
CA LYS A 9 -3.57 -3.73 11.13
C LYS A 9 -2.68 -4.78 11.78
N THR A 10 -3.30 -5.84 12.30
CA THR A 10 -2.58 -6.98 12.89
C THR A 10 -1.76 -7.74 11.84
N VAL A 11 -2.36 -8.01 10.67
CA VAL A 11 -1.67 -8.63 9.53
C VAL A 11 -0.47 -7.80 9.08
N ALA A 12 -0.64 -6.48 8.91
CA ALA A 12 0.44 -5.58 8.50
C ALA A 12 1.60 -5.56 9.51
N SER A 13 1.31 -5.66 10.81
CA SER A 13 2.34 -5.70 11.86
C SER A 13 3.07 -7.04 11.95
N LEU A 14 2.43 -8.15 11.56
CA LEU A 14 2.98 -9.50 11.68
C LEU A 14 3.68 -9.96 10.39
N ALA A 15 3.22 -9.49 9.23
CA ALA A 15 3.76 -9.89 7.93
C ALA A 15 5.23 -9.46 7.78
N ARG A 16 6.08 -10.41 7.39
CA ARG A 16 7.52 -10.21 7.15
C ARG A 16 7.93 -10.87 5.84
N PRO A 17 8.96 -10.34 5.13
CA PRO A 17 9.51 -10.99 3.95
C PRO A 17 9.91 -12.44 4.26
N GLY A 18 9.49 -13.40 3.42
CA GLY A 18 9.79 -14.82 3.59
C GLY A 18 8.86 -15.59 4.56
N MET A 19 7.90 -14.92 5.21
CA MET A 19 6.93 -15.58 6.10
C MET A 19 5.95 -16.46 5.31
N LYS A 20 5.69 -17.70 5.78
CA LYS A 20 4.73 -18.58 5.10
C LYS A 20 3.28 -18.18 5.42
N PRO A 21 2.33 -18.37 4.49
CA PRO A 21 0.92 -18.05 4.73
C PRO A 21 0.31 -18.73 5.97
N LYS A 22 0.72 -19.97 6.26
CA LYS A 22 0.24 -20.71 7.44
C LYS A 22 0.71 -20.07 8.76
N GLU A 23 1.95 -19.58 8.79
CA GLU A 23 2.52 -18.92 9.97
C GLU A 23 1.80 -17.59 10.22
N LEU A 24 1.54 -16.82 9.17
CA LEU A 24 0.78 -15.57 9.25
C LEU A 24 -0.64 -15.82 9.79
N ILE A 25 -1.35 -16.82 9.25
CA ILE A 25 -2.71 -17.17 9.73
C ILE A 25 -2.68 -17.57 11.20
N SER A 26 -1.70 -18.38 11.62
CA SER A 26 -1.57 -18.80 13.00
C SER A 26 -1.33 -17.61 13.93
N ALA A 27 -0.42 -16.71 13.55
CA ALA A 27 -0.06 -15.54 14.34
C ALA A 27 -1.22 -14.55 14.48
N VAL A 28 -2.00 -14.34 13.40
CA VAL A 28 -3.19 -13.47 13.45
C VAL A 28 -4.27 -14.06 14.35
N ARG A 29 -4.45 -15.38 14.33
CA ARG A 29 -5.43 -16.08 15.18
C ARG A 29 -5.11 -16.04 16.66
N THR A 30 -3.85 -15.83 17.05
CA THR A 30 -3.49 -15.59 18.46
C THR A 30 -4.13 -14.32 19.01
N GLY A 31 -4.32 -13.29 18.19
CA GLY A 31 -5.01 -12.04 18.56
C GLY A 31 -6.49 -11.99 18.15
N HIS A 32 -6.89 -12.82 17.19
CA HIS A 32 -8.25 -12.85 16.62
C HIS A 32 -8.71 -14.30 16.46
N SER A 33 -9.09 -14.97 17.55
CA SER A 33 -9.45 -16.39 17.57
C SER A 33 -10.63 -16.73 16.64
N GLU A 34 -11.57 -15.80 16.49
CA GLU A 34 -12.75 -15.93 15.64
C GLU A 34 -12.45 -15.72 14.14
N ALA A 35 -11.24 -15.24 13.79
CA ALA A 35 -10.92 -14.90 12.41
C ALA A 35 -10.81 -16.15 11.53
N THR A 36 -11.67 -16.22 10.52
CA THR A 36 -11.61 -17.27 9.51
C THR A 36 -10.44 -17.02 8.55
N LYS A 37 -9.99 -18.07 7.86
CA LYS A 37 -8.97 -17.92 6.80
C LYS A 37 -9.38 -16.90 5.74
N LYS A 38 -10.67 -16.82 5.41
CA LYS A 38 -11.21 -15.87 4.42
C LYS A 38 -11.11 -14.44 4.91
N ASP A 39 -11.38 -14.20 6.19
CA ASP A 39 -11.30 -12.86 6.77
C ASP A 39 -9.85 -12.38 6.87
N ILE A 40 -8.93 -13.27 7.23
CA ILE A 40 -7.49 -12.97 7.26
C ILE A 40 -6.97 -12.65 5.85
N ALA A 41 -7.37 -13.44 4.84
CA ALA A 41 -6.99 -13.16 3.45
C ALA A 41 -7.54 -11.80 2.99
N ARG A 42 -8.82 -11.51 3.25
CA ARG A 42 -9.45 -10.23 2.91
C ARG A 42 -8.74 -9.06 3.62
N ALA A 43 -8.41 -9.22 4.89
CA ALA A 43 -7.68 -8.24 5.68
C ALA A 43 -6.25 -8.02 5.15
N ALA A 44 -5.56 -9.07 4.69
CA ALA A 44 -4.26 -8.95 4.06
C ALA A 44 -4.31 -8.13 2.77
N PHE A 45 -5.28 -8.39 1.89
CA PHE A 45 -5.50 -7.57 0.70
C PHE A 45 -5.84 -6.12 1.04
N TYR A 46 -6.70 -5.91 2.03
CA TYR A 46 -7.04 -4.57 2.51
C TYR A 46 -5.82 -3.81 3.03
N ALA A 47 -4.94 -4.48 3.80
CA ALA A 47 -3.68 -3.90 4.26
C ALA A 47 -2.74 -3.50 3.11
N VAL A 48 -2.69 -4.29 2.02
CA VAL A 48 -1.92 -3.96 0.81
C VAL A 48 -2.45 -2.69 0.14
N ILE A 49 -3.77 -2.57 0.00
CA ILE A 49 -4.41 -1.38 -0.59
C ILE A 49 -4.08 -0.14 0.25
N LEU A 50 -4.30 -0.19 1.56
CA LEU A 50 -3.97 0.93 2.47
C LEU A 50 -2.48 1.30 2.42
N ALA A 51 -1.58 0.32 2.37
CA ALA A 51 -0.15 0.56 2.24
C ALA A 51 0.22 1.16 0.87
N SER A 52 -0.53 0.83 -0.18
CA SER A 52 -0.33 1.39 -1.52
C SER A 52 -0.78 2.85 -1.61
N GLU A 53 -1.90 3.21 -0.97
CA GLU A 53 -2.38 4.59 -0.82
C GLU A 53 -1.41 5.43 0.02
N GLN A 54 -0.86 4.86 1.10
CA GLN A 54 0.10 5.53 1.98
C GLN A 54 1.50 5.67 1.40
N LYS A 55 1.88 4.87 0.38
CA LYS A 55 3.13 5.04 -0.40
C LYS A 55 3.07 6.25 -1.36
N SER A 56 2.23 7.23 -1.04
CA SER A 56 2.07 8.55 -1.66
C SER A 56 3.37 9.35 -1.83
N LYS A 57 4.49 8.97 -1.21
CA LYS A 57 5.81 9.58 -1.55
C LYS A 57 6.10 9.54 -3.05
N ARG A 58 5.75 8.45 -3.74
CA ARG A 58 5.91 8.37 -5.19
C ARG A 58 4.96 9.31 -5.92
N VAL A 59 3.78 9.56 -5.37
CA VAL A 59 2.79 10.50 -5.94
C VAL A 59 3.27 11.94 -5.76
N GLU A 60 3.84 12.29 -4.61
CA GLU A 60 4.45 13.60 -4.36
C GLU A 60 5.69 13.84 -5.25
N GLU A 61 6.57 12.84 -5.38
CA GLU A 61 7.75 12.90 -6.27
C GLU A 61 7.33 13.04 -7.74
N LEU A 62 6.35 12.24 -8.22
CA LEU A 62 5.83 12.34 -9.59
C LEU A 62 5.09 13.66 -9.84
N HIS A 63 4.39 14.18 -8.83
CA HIS A 63 3.72 15.48 -8.91
C HIS A 63 4.75 16.62 -8.97
N GLY A 64 5.83 16.54 -8.20
CA GLY A 64 6.97 17.46 -8.29
C GLY A 64 7.59 17.45 -9.68
N ILE A 65 7.90 16.27 -10.22
CA ILE A 65 8.44 16.11 -11.58
C ILE A 65 7.48 16.66 -12.64
N ALA A 66 6.16 16.42 -12.51
CA ALA A 66 5.16 16.93 -13.44
C ALA A 66 5.03 18.46 -13.40
N ILE A 67 5.11 19.07 -12.21
CA ILE A 67 5.14 20.53 -12.05
C ILE A 67 6.42 21.12 -12.64
N GLU A 68 7.58 20.54 -12.33
CA GLU A 68 8.88 20.98 -12.84
C GLU A 68 8.92 20.89 -14.37
N THR A 69 8.47 19.78 -14.95
CA THR A 69 8.42 19.57 -16.42
C THR A 69 7.47 20.55 -17.10
N ARG A 70 6.34 20.89 -16.46
CA ARG A 70 5.39 21.88 -16.98
C ARG A 70 5.95 23.32 -16.93
N ASN A 71 6.71 23.63 -15.89
CA ASN A 71 7.27 24.97 -15.66
C ASN A 71 8.62 25.19 -16.35
N SER A 72 9.35 24.13 -16.67
CA SER A 72 10.46 24.16 -17.64
C SER A 72 9.87 24.25 -19.05
N SER A 73 9.33 25.41 -19.39
CA SER A 73 9.10 25.77 -20.78
C SER A 73 10.49 25.92 -21.42
N ASP A 74 10.96 24.86 -22.07
CA ASP A 74 11.95 24.99 -23.14
C ASP A 74 11.24 25.70 -24.32
N ASP A 75 11.05 27.01 -24.16
CA ASP A 75 10.64 27.94 -25.20
C ASP A 75 11.92 28.43 -25.91
N SER A 76 12.72 27.49 -26.43
CA SER A 76 13.94 27.83 -27.17
C SER A 76 14.35 26.74 -28.14
N ALA A 77 13.47 26.40 -29.07
CA ALA A 77 13.80 26.13 -30.47
C ALA A 77 12.56 25.65 -31.19
N LEU A 78 11.99 26.51 -32.04
CA LEU A 78 11.38 26.20 -33.35
C LEU A 78 10.69 27.48 -33.84
N ASN A 79 11.49 28.50 -34.14
CA ASN A 79 11.09 29.53 -35.09
C ASN A 79 12.05 29.45 -36.29
N ASP A 80 11.94 28.34 -37.02
CA ASP A 80 12.33 28.31 -38.44
C ASP A 80 11.21 29.00 -39.23
N HIS A 81 11.42 30.29 -39.55
CA HIS A 81 11.05 30.90 -40.82
C HIS A 81 11.61 32.31 -40.97
#